data_AF-A0A1Y3AV24-F1
#
_entry.id   AF-A0A1Y3AV24-F1
#
_cell.length_a   1.000
_cell.length_b   1.000
_cell.length_c   1.000
_cell.angle_alpha   90.00
_cell.angle_beta   90.00
_cell.angle_gamma   90.00
#
_symmetry.space_group_name_H-M   'P 1'
#
loop_
_entity.id
_entity.type
_entity.pdbx_description
1 polymer ?
#
loop_
_entity_poly.entity_id
_entity_poly.type
_entity_poly.pdbx_seq_one_letter_code
_entity_poly.pdbx_strand_id
1 'polypeptide(L)'
;MPDSQVNRNLGMFMIRLRLFDSDDHQLYDIYRPAILPYSSWLLSAAKMIAYIPLYLIGWLTETYTIQVKLLDQYADVEHLDFSHINRIRLEIETLKPIEIIPPSRLTISVHLEGIKYWMYFWPFSTSIAIIGLLFSFLLLLYLCSIIKRPKKSLHIQSNHNDNDDPVAQFFNDSSIFDNHAVEPDSSTTAFNHNCQHHLLQPRSRLQ
;
A
#
# COMPACT_ATOMS: atom_id res chain seq x y z
N MET A 1 -9.01 -12.34 -37.69
CA MET A 1 -8.41 -12.38 -39.05
C MET A 1 -9.08 -13.49 -39.85
N PRO A 2 -9.35 -13.30 -41.15
CA PRO A 2 -9.89 -14.36 -41.99
C PRO A 2 -8.86 -15.46 -42.22
N ASP A 3 -9.36 -16.67 -42.41
CA ASP A 3 -8.55 -17.82 -42.78
C ASP A 3 -8.28 -17.85 -44.29
N SER A 4 -7.43 -16.94 -44.78
CA SER A 4 -7.04 -16.87 -46.19
C SER A 4 -5.65 -17.45 -46.44
N GLN A 5 -5.36 -17.86 -47.69
CA GLN A 5 -4.04 -18.37 -48.07
C GLN A 5 -2.93 -17.32 -47.85
N VAL A 6 -3.25 -16.03 -48.00
CA VAL A 6 -2.35 -14.91 -47.71
C VAL A 6 -1.98 -14.89 -46.22
N ASN A 7 -2.98 -14.97 -45.34
CA ASN A 7 -2.79 -14.98 -43.89
C ASN A 7 -2.11 -16.27 -43.37
N ARG A 8 -2.39 -17.42 -43.98
CA ARG A 8 -1.71 -18.69 -43.65
C ARG A 8 -0.22 -18.64 -43.99
N ASN A 9 0.15 -17.95 -45.07
CA ASN A 9 1.54 -17.82 -45.51
C ASN A 9 2.31 -16.69 -44.80
N LEU A 10 1.63 -15.86 -44.00
CA LEU A 10 2.21 -14.75 -43.27
C LEU A 10 3.29 -15.23 -42.28
N GLY A 11 3.00 -16.32 -41.56
CA GLY A 11 3.88 -16.86 -40.52
C GLY A 11 3.84 -16.00 -39.25
N MET A 12 5.04 -15.73 -38.69
CA MET A 12 5.20 -14.85 -37.53
C MET A 12 5.17 -13.39 -37.97
N PHE A 13 4.47 -12.56 -37.21
CA PHE A 13 4.42 -11.12 -37.38
C PHE A 13 4.67 -10.42 -36.03
N MET A 14 5.08 -9.16 -36.10
CA MET A 14 5.34 -8.37 -34.90
C MET A 14 4.20 -7.41 -34.65
N ILE A 15 3.77 -7.33 -33.40
CA ILE A 15 2.87 -6.28 -32.92
C ILE A 15 3.73 -5.30 -32.12
N ARG A 16 3.69 -4.03 -32.53
CA ARG A 16 4.39 -2.94 -31.90
C ARG A 16 3.39 -2.03 -31.19
N LEU A 17 3.64 -1.77 -29.92
CA LEU A 17 2.84 -0.89 -29.08
C LEU A 17 3.69 0.33 -28.69
N ARG A 18 3.25 1.51 -29.11
CA ARG A 18 3.92 2.78 -28.79
C ARG A 18 3.05 3.62 -27.87
N LEU A 19 3.63 4.06 -26.76
CA LEU A 19 2.98 4.87 -25.73
C LEU A 19 3.54 6.29 -25.80
N PHE A 20 2.66 7.28 -25.85
CA PHE A 20 3.02 8.69 -25.98
C PHE A 20 2.45 9.51 -24.82
N ASP A 21 3.22 10.50 -24.39
CA ASP A 21 2.80 11.51 -23.43
C ASP A 21 1.87 12.56 -24.07
N SER A 22 1.34 13.44 -23.25
CA SER A 22 0.61 14.66 -23.61
C SER A 22 1.40 15.57 -24.56
N ASP A 23 2.73 15.60 -24.40
CA ASP A 23 3.65 16.34 -25.28
C ASP A 23 4.03 15.56 -26.57
N ASP A 24 3.36 14.44 -26.85
CA ASP A 24 3.60 13.52 -27.97
C ASP A 24 5.01 12.89 -28.00
N HIS A 25 5.76 12.98 -26.89
CA HIS A 25 7.00 12.27 -26.71
C HIS A 25 6.75 10.77 -26.54
N GLN A 26 7.51 9.95 -27.28
CA GLN A 26 7.45 8.50 -27.17
C GLN A 26 8.08 8.09 -25.83
N LEU A 27 7.25 7.64 -24.90
CA LEU A 27 7.70 7.16 -23.59
C LEU A 27 8.21 5.73 -23.70
N TYR A 28 7.46 4.87 -24.40
CA TYR A 28 7.75 3.44 -24.46
C TYR A 28 7.45 2.85 -25.83
N ASP A 29 8.22 1.82 -26.18
CA ASP A 29 8.14 1.06 -27.42
C ASP A 29 8.26 -0.43 -27.12
N ILE A 30 7.17 -1.17 -27.35
CA ILE A 30 7.06 -2.56 -26.93
C ILE A 30 6.77 -3.44 -28.13
N TYR A 31 7.54 -4.51 -28.25
CA TYR A 31 7.48 -5.45 -29.35
C TYR A 31 7.05 -6.82 -28.85
N ARG A 32 6.02 -7.40 -29.48
CA ARG A 32 5.58 -8.76 -29.20
C ARG A 32 5.40 -9.56 -30.49
N PRO A 33 6.05 -10.72 -30.61
CA PRO A 33 5.79 -11.63 -31.72
C PRO A 33 4.43 -12.28 -31.54
N ALA A 34 3.73 -12.45 -32.66
CA ALA A 34 2.48 -13.16 -32.76
C ALA A 34 2.54 -14.08 -33.97
N ILE A 35 1.83 -15.20 -33.91
CA ILE A 35 1.76 -16.15 -35.02
C ILE A 35 0.32 -16.57 -35.24
N LEU A 36 -0.08 -16.67 -36.50
CA LEU A 36 -1.38 -17.23 -36.85
C LEU A 36 -1.33 -18.75 -36.60
N PRO A 37 -2.30 -19.33 -35.86
CA PRO A 37 -2.30 -20.77 -35.59
C PRO A 37 -2.24 -21.58 -36.89
N TYR A 38 -1.16 -22.33 -37.10
CA TYR A 38 -1.01 -23.15 -38.29
C TYR A 38 -1.89 -24.40 -38.19
N SER A 39 -2.69 -24.63 -39.22
CA SER A 39 -3.47 -25.86 -39.39
C SER A 39 -3.05 -26.54 -40.68
N SER A 40 -2.75 -27.84 -40.63
CA SER A 40 -2.43 -28.61 -41.84
C SER A 40 -3.63 -28.67 -42.79
N TRP A 41 -3.37 -28.91 -44.07
CA TRP A 41 -4.43 -29.02 -45.09
C TRP A 41 -5.42 -30.14 -44.76
N LEU A 42 -4.92 -31.30 -44.29
CA LEU A 42 -5.74 -32.45 -43.95
C LEU A 42 -6.62 -32.19 -42.73
N LEU A 43 -6.06 -31.54 -41.70
CA LEU A 43 -6.82 -31.15 -40.51
C LEU A 43 -7.88 -30.10 -40.85
N SER A 44 -7.54 -29.14 -41.71
CA SER A 44 -8.47 -28.12 -42.20
C SER A 44 -9.62 -28.77 -42.98
N ALA A 45 -9.33 -29.73 -43.85
CA ALA A 45 -10.34 -30.47 -44.61
C ALA A 45 -11.24 -31.32 -43.70
N ALA A 46 -10.67 -32.04 -42.73
CA ALA A 46 -11.45 -32.81 -41.76
C ALA A 46 -12.36 -31.91 -40.91
N LYS A 47 -11.86 -30.76 -40.45
CA LYS A 47 -12.65 -29.75 -39.74
C LYS A 47 -13.77 -29.21 -40.64
N MET A 48 -13.46 -28.88 -41.89
CA MET A 48 -14.46 -28.41 -42.85
C MET A 48 -15.56 -29.45 -42.99
N ILE A 49 -15.24 -30.70 -43.32
CA ILE A 49 -16.20 -31.82 -43.48
C ILE A 49 -17.07 -31.99 -42.23
N ALA A 50 -16.47 -31.98 -41.04
CA ALA A 50 -17.20 -32.12 -39.78
C ALA A 50 -18.19 -30.98 -39.51
N TYR A 51 -17.88 -29.76 -39.96
CA TYR A 51 -18.68 -28.56 -39.69
C TYR A 51 -19.42 -27.98 -40.93
N ILE A 52 -19.41 -28.66 -42.09
CA ILE A 52 -20.15 -28.27 -43.31
C ILE A 52 -21.59 -27.80 -43.01
N PRO A 53 -22.42 -28.57 -42.28
CA PRO A 53 -23.81 -28.17 -42.07
C PRO A 53 -23.92 -26.85 -41.28
N LEU A 54 -23.01 -26.61 -40.32
CA LEU A 54 -22.99 -25.38 -39.52
C LEU A 54 -22.52 -24.17 -40.34
N TYR A 55 -21.58 -24.37 -41.26
CA TYR A 55 -21.13 -23.32 -42.18
C TYR A 55 -22.24 -22.93 -43.17
N LEU A 56 -22.99 -23.90 -43.71
CA LEU A 56 -24.10 -23.63 -44.65
C LEU A 56 -25.25 -22.85 -44.00
N ILE A 57 -25.52 -23.10 -42.72
CA ILE A 57 -26.51 -22.37 -41.92
C ILE A 57 -25.99 -20.96 -41.52
N GLY A 58 -24.68 -20.71 -41.65
CA GLY A 58 -24.05 -19.44 -41.30
C GLY A 58 -23.79 -19.25 -39.81
N TRP A 59 -23.86 -20.32 -39.00
CA TRP A 59 -23.58 -20.26 -37.56
C TRP A 59 -22.09 -20.19 -37.24
N LEU A 60 -21.25 -20.78 -38.09
CA LEU A 60 -19.80 -20.70 -37.97
C LEU A 60 -19.23 -19.86 -39.10
N THR A 61 -18.18 -19.11 -38.80
CA THR A 61 -17.37 -18.39 -39.80
C THR A 61 -15.91 -18.78 -39.64
N GLU A 62 -15.17 -18.82 -40.74
CA GLU A 62 -13.74 -19.14 -40.76
C GLU A 62 -12.91 -17.92 -40.37
N THR A 63 -13.01 -17.55 -39.09
CA THR A 63 -12.24 -16.45 -38.52
C THR A 63 -11.40 -16.93 -37.34
N TYR A 64 -10.15 -16.46 -37.30
CA TYR A 64 -9.25 -16.69 -36.18
C TYR A 64 -9.17 -15.46 -35.30
N THR A 65 -9.33 -15.67 -34.00
CA THR A 65 -9.12 -14.67 -32.96
C THR A 65 -7.79 -14.96 -32.26
N ILE A 66 -6.84 -14.04 -32.40
CA ILE A 66 -5.51 -14.15 -31.77
C ILE A 66 -5.49 -13.13 -30.64
N GLN A 67 -5.26 -13.61 -29.42
CA GLN A 67 -5.06 -12.76 -28.25
C GLN A 67 -3.57 -12.71 -27.94
N VAL A 68 -2.99 -11.52 -27.99
CA VAL A 68 -1.57 -11.30 -27.71
C VAL A 68 -1.46 -10.40 -26.50
N LYS A 69 -0.75 -10.87 -25.48
CA LYS A 69 -0.47 -10.09 -24.28
C LYS A 69 0.67 -9.13 -24.59
N LEU A 70 0.33 -7.84 -24.73
CA LEU A 70 1.30 -6.81 -25.08
C LEU A 70 2.20 -6.43 -23.89
N LEU A 71 1.60 -6.35 -22.71
CA LEU A 71 2.23 -5.95 -21.46
C LEU A 71 2.16 -7.07 -20.44
N ASP A 72 3.28 -7.38 -19.80
CA ASP A 72 3.32 -8.25 -18.63
C ASP A 72 3.37 -7.47 -17.32
N GLN A 73 2.54 -7.92 -16.37
CA GLN A 73 2.31 -7.30 -15.07
C GLN A 73 3.55 -7.30 -14.18
N TYR A 74 4.47 -8.23 -14.39
CA TYR A 74 5.64 -8.37 -13.54
C TYR A 74 6.90 -7.73 -14.14
N ALA A 75 7.11 -7.85 -15.45
CA ALA A 75 8.35 -7.41 -16.08
C ALA A 75 8.26 -5.99 -16.68
N ASP A 76 7.11 -5.63 -17.25
CA ASP A 76 7.00 -4.35 -17.98
C ASP A 76 6.37 -3.26 -17.11
N VAL A 77 5.41 -3.62 -16.25
CA VAL A 77 4.58 -2.65 -15.51
C VAL A 77 5.33 -1.89 -14.42
N GLU A 78 6.34 -2.46 -13.78
CA GLU A 78 7.06 -1.78 -12.69
C GLU A 78 7.83 -0.54 -13.18
N HIS A 79 8.24 -0.53 -14.45
CA HIS A 79 8.96 0.58 -15.07
C HIS A 79 8.05 1.53 -15.84
N LEU A 80 6.76 1.21 -15.97
CA LEU A 80 5.78 1.98 -16.72
C LEU A 80 4.98 2.87 -15.79
N ASP A 81 5.18 4.19 -15.91
CA ASP A 81 4.28 5.14 -15.27
C ASP A 81 3.08 5.41 -16.19
N PHE A 82 1.96 4.77 -15.88
CA PHE A 82 0.72 4.94 -16.64
C PHE A 82 0.09 6.34 -16.47
N SER A 83 0.50 7.12 -15.47
CA SER A 83 -0.10 8.44 -15.19
C SER A 83 0.17 9.46 -16.30
N HIS A 84 1.24 9.27 -17.07
CA HIS A 84 1.69 10.20 -18.11
C HIS A 84 1.26 9.77 -19.52
N ILE A 85 0.50 8.68 -19.68
CA ILE A 85 0.18 8.15 -21.00
C ILE A 85 -1.13 8.75 -21.52
N ASN A 86 -1.07 9.52 -22.60
CA ASN A 86 -2.25 10.13 -23.22
C ASN A 86 -2.67 9.42 -24.52
N ARG A 87 -1.70 8.94 -25.31
CA ARG A 87 -1.98 8.34 -26.63
C ARG A 87 -1.27 7.00 -26.80
N ILE A 88 -2.00 6.02 -27.32
CA ILE A 88 -1.50 4.67 -27.61
C ILE A 88 -1.59 4.46 -29.12
N ARG A 89 -0.50 3.97 -29.74
CA ARG A 89 -0.47 3.54 -31.14
C ARG A 89 -0.14 2.07 -31.22
N LEU A 90 -1.00 1.31 -31.89
CA LEU A 90 -0.77 -0.10 -32.18
C LEU A 90 -0.42 -0.25 -33.66
N GLU A 91 0.70 -0.91 -33.93
CA GLU A 91 1.21 -1.14 -35.28
C GLU A 91 1.45 -2.63 -35.46
N ILE A 92 1.18 -3.11 -36.67
CA ILE A 92 1.42 -4.50 -37.04
C ILE A 92 2.53 -4.44 -38.10
N GLU A 93 3.70 -4.94 -37.74
CA GLU A 93 4.86 -5.01 -38.61
C GLU A 93 4.92 -6.41 -39.22
N THR A 94 4.71 -6.48 -40.54
CA THR A 94 4.74 -7.72 -41.31
C THR A 94 5.71 -7.60 -42.48
N LEU A 95 6.44 -8.69 -42.78
CA LEU A 95 7.24 -8.78 -44.01
C LEU A 95 6.40 -9.10 -45.25
N LYS A 96 5.19 -9.65 -45.04
CA LYS A 96 4.27 -10.13 -46.07
C LYS A 96 2.93 -9.39 -45.97
N PRO A 97 2.15 -9.32 -47.05
CA PRO A 97 0.81 -8.73 -47.01
C PRO A 97 -0.07 -9.48 -46.01
N ILE A 98 -0.88 -8.72 -45.26
CA ILE A 98 -1.80 -9.24 -44.25
C ILE A 98 -3.21 -8.74 -44.53
N GLU A 99 -4.20 -9.62 -44.36
CA GLU A 99 -5.61 -9.30 -44.47
C GLU A 99 -6.24 -9.25 -43.09
N ILE A 100 -6.75 -8.08 -42.71
CA ILE A 100 -7.39 -7.85 -41.42
C ILE A 100 -8.81 -7.39 -41.68
N ILE A 101 -9.77 -8.11 -41.11
CA ILE A 101 -11.17 -7.68 -41.11
C ILE A 101 -11.39 -6.77 -39.91
N PRO A 102 -11.81 -5.50 -40.11
CA PRO A 102 -12.25 -4.64 -39.01
C PRO A 102 -13.50 -5.23 -38.34
N PRO A 103 -13.66 -5.14 -37.00
CA PRO A 103 -12.87 -4.33 -36.07
C PRO A 103 -11.71 -5.09 -35.41
N SER A 104 -10.53 -4.47 -35.32
CA SER A 104 -9.48 -4.84 -34.38
C SER A 104 -9.77 -4.21 -33.02
N ARG A 105 -9.76 -5.00 -31.94
CA ARG A 105 -10.05 -4.52 -30.59
C ARG A 105 -8.78 -4.60 -29.73
N LEU A 106 -8.45 -3.49 -29.07
CA LEU A 106 -7.45 -3.47 -28.00
C LEU A 106 -8.19 -3.59 -26.67
N THR A 107 -7.94 -4.66 -25.94
CA THR A 107 -8.54 -4.90 -24.62
C THR A 107 -7.48 -4.72 -23.56
N ILE A 108 -7.73 -3.83 -22.60
CA ILE A 108 -6.86 -3.62 -21.44
C ILE A 108 -7.48 -4.36 -20.26
N SER A 109 -6.89 -5.49 -19.89
CA SER A 109 -7.35 -6.33 -18.78
C SER A 109 -6.49 -6.08 -17.55
N VAL A 110 -6.99 -5.29 -16.61
CA VAL A 110 -6.33 -5.05 -15.32
C VAL A 110 -6.60 -6.24 -14.39
N HIS A 111 -5.56 -7.00 -14.04
CA HIS A 111 -5.67 -7.98 -12.95
C HIS A 111 -5.24 -7.29 -11.67
N LEU A 112 -6.22 -6.89 -10.86
CA LEU A 112 -5.98 -6.42 -9.51
C LEU A 112 -6.07 -7.64 -8.59
N GLU A 113 -5.01 -7.96 -7.86
CA GLU A 113 -5.04 -9.06 -6.90
C GLU A 113 -5.35 -8.56 -5.48
N GLY A 114 -6.08 -9.38 -4.71
CA GLY A 114 -6.30 -9.19 -3.27
C GLY A 114 -7.13 -7.96 -2.88
N ILE A 115 -6.67 -7.23 -1.86
CA ILE A 115 -7.35 -6.05 -1.29
C ILE A 115 -7.51 -4.92 -2.32
N LYS A 116 -6.57 -4.82 -3.28
CA LYS A 116 -6.61 -3.79 -4.33
C LYS A 116 -7.83 -3.93 -5.23
N TYR A 117 -8.25 -5.15 -5.52
CA TYR A 117 -9.46 -5.41 -6.31
C TYR A 117 -10.72 -4.88 -5.62
N TRP A 118 -10.88 -5.19 -4.33
CA TRP A 118 -12.01 -4.73 -3.53
C TRP A 118 -12.03 -3.20 -3.43
N MET A 119 -10.86 -2.59 -3.23
CA MET A 119 -10.73 -1.14 -3.15
C MET A 119 -11.13 -0.44 -4.47
N TYR A 120 -10.75 -0.99 -5.62
CA TYR A 120 -11.04 -0.38 -6.92
C TYR A 120 -12.53 -0.48 -7.29
N PHE A 121 -13.16 -1.63 -7.04
CA PHE A 121 -14.56 -1.83 -7.40
C PHE A 121 -15.54 -1.28 -6.34
N TRP A 122 -15.14 -1.24 -5.05
CA TRP A 122 -15.98 -0.77 -3.93
C TRP A 122 -15.21 0.13 -2.94
N PRO A 123 -14.81 1.35 -3.33
CA PRO A 123 -13.96 2.21 -2.50
C PRO A 123 -14.59 2.56 -1.14
N PHE A 124 -15.90 2.85 -1.11
CA PHE A 124 -16.58 3.22 0.14
C PHE A 124 -16.65 2.08 1.15
N SER A 125 -16.99 0.87 0.70
CA SER A 125 -17.10 -0.31 1.57
C SER A 125 -15.76 -0.66 2.20
N THR A 126 -14.69 -0.69 1.38
CA THR A 126 -13.33 -0.94 1.86
C THR A 126 -12.86 0.15 2.83
N SER A 127 -13.15 1.42 2.58
CA SER A 127 -12.78 2.52 3.49
C SER A 127 -13.43 2.35 4.86
N ILE A 128 -14.74 2.08 4.91
CA ILE A 128 -15.47 1.86 6.15
C ILE A 128 -14.94 0.64 6.91
N ALA A 129 -14.65 -0.46 6.20
CA ALA A 129 -14.09 -1.66 6.81
C ALA A 129 -12.71 -1.39 7.44
N ILE A 130 -11.82 -0.67 6.75
CA ILE A 130 -10.48 -0.34 7.26
C ILE A 130 -10.57 0.60 8.47
N ILE A 131 -11.38 1.66 8.39
CA ILE A 131 -11.58 2.61 9.49
C ILE A 131 -12.20 1.91 10.69
N GLY A 132 -13.22 1.07 10.47
CA GLY A 132 -13.87 0.29 11.52
C GLY A 132 -12.93 -0.68 12.21
N LEU A 133 -12.06 -1.36 11.45
CA LEU A 133 -11.07 -2.29 12.00
C LEU A 133 -9.99 -1.54 12.80
N LEU A 134 -9.49 -0.41 12.29
CA LEU A 134 -8.56 0.46 13.02
C LEU A 134 -9.18 0.99 14.32
N PHE A 135 -10.42 1.48 14.27
CA PHE A 135 -11.12 2.00 15.45
C PHE A 135 -11.35 0.90 16.50
N SER A 136 -11.77 -0.29 16.06
CA SER A 136 -11.94 -1.46 16.93
C SER A 136 -10.62 -1.87 17.60
N PHE A 137 -9.52 -1.89 16.83
CA PHE A 137 -8.20 -2.20 17.36
C PHE A 137 -7.73 -1.16 18.40
N LEU A 138 -7.93 0.13 18.12
CA LEU A 138 -7.62 1.20 19.08
C LEU A 138 -8.46 1.09 20.35
N LEU A 139 -9.74 0.77 20.23
CA LEU A 139 -10.63 0.55 21.38
C LEU A 139 -10.15 -0.65 22.22
N LEU A 140 -9.73 -1.74 21.57
CA LEU A 140 -9.17 -2.91 22.25
C LEU A 140 -7.87 -2.57 23.00
N LEU A 141 -6.96 -1.81 22.39
CA LEU A 141 -5.73 -1.35 23.04
C LEU A 141 -6.03 -0.42 24.23
N TYR A 142 -7.03 0.45 24.09
CA TYR A 142 -7.48 1.33 25.17
C TYR A 142 -8.04 0.52 26.35
N LEU A 143 -8.90 -0.45 26.10
CA LEU A 143 -9.42 -1.36 27.13
C LEU A 143 -8.30 -2.18 27.78
N CYS A 144 -7.39 -2.73 27.00
CA CYS A 144 -6.22 -3.44 27.52
C CYS A 144 -5.36 -2.53 28.42
N SER A 145 -5.20 -1.26 28.04
CA SER A 145 -4.47 -0.26 28.83
C SER A 145 -5.16 0.05 30.16
N ILE A 146 -6.49 0.10 30.20
CA ILE A 146 -7.26 0.30 31.43
C ILE A 146 -7.10 -0.91 32.36
N ILE A 147 -7.23 -2.13 31.83
CA ILE A 147 -7.12 -3.36 32.62
C ILE A 147 -5.70 -3.54 33.19
N LYS A 148 -4.68 -3.09 32.46
CA LYS A 148 -3.28 -3.13 32.90
C LYS A 148 -2.90 -2.03 33.90
N ARG A 149 -3.77 -1.06 34.21
CA ARG A 149 -3.47 -0.09 35.29
C ARG A 149 -3.73 -0.74 36.65
N PRO A 150 -2.71 -1.01 37.49
CA PRO A 150 -2.97 -1.50 38.84
C PRO A 150 -3.75 -0.45 39.62
N LYS A 151 -4.90 -0.85 40.21
CA LYS A 151 -5.65 -0.03 41.17
C LYS A 151 -4.72 0.35 42.32
N LYS A 152 -4.28 1.61 42.39
CA LYS A 152 -3.68 2.15 43.61
C LYS A 152 -4.82 2.32 44.61
N SER A 153 -4.85 1.46 45.62
CA SER A 153 -5.80 1.50 46.73
C SER A 153 -5.73 2.86 47.42
N LEU A 154 -6.89 3.51 47.55
CA LEU A 154 -7.06 4.82 48.18
C LEU A 154 -6.97 4.59 49.70
N HIS A 155 -5.79 4.79 50.29
CA HIS A 155 -5.61 4.77 51.74
C HIS A 155 -6.17 6.10 52.29
N ILE A 156 -7.41 6.08 52.78
CA ILE A 156 -7.94 7.16 53.62
C ILE A 156 -7.21 7.06 54.96
N GLN A 157 -6.24 7.94 55.19
CA GLN A 157 -5.59 8.08 56.48
C GLN A 157 -6.46 8.96 57.37
N SER A 158 -7.31 8.32 58.17
CA SER A 158 -7.99 8.95 59.31
C SER A 158 -6.95 9.24 60.39
N ASN A 159 -6.39 10.45 60.41
CA ASN A 159 -5.63 10.95 61.54
C ASN A 159 -6.61 11.29 62.67
N HIS A 160 -6.73 10.38 63.64
CA HIS A 160 -7.29 10.67 64.95
C HIS A 160 -6.09 10.96 65.87
N ASN A 161 -5.80 12.24 66.08
CA ASN A 161 -4.86 12.70 67.09
C ASN A 161 -5.67 13.00 68.36
N ASP A 162 -5.74 12.03 69.27
CA ASP A 162 -6.02 12.29 70.68
C ASP A 162 -4.69 12.65 71.34
N ASN A 163 -4.47 13.93 71.66
CA ASN A 163 -3.40 14.40 72.54
C ASN A 163 -3.80 15.78 73.09
N ASP A 164 -4.82 15.80 73.94
CA ASP A 164 -5.16 16.96 74.77
C ASP A 164 -4.86 16.62 76.24
N ASP A 165 -3.58 16.63 76.62
CA ASP A 165 -3.16 16.62 78.04
C ASP A 165 -2.46 17.95 78.38
N PRO A 166 -3.15 18.93 79.00
CA PRO A 166 -2.61 20.27 79.25
C PRO A 166 -1.58 20.35 80.39
N VAL A 167 -1.20 19.23 81.01
CA VAL A 167 -0.34 19.21 82.21
C VAL A 167 1.15 19.12 81.85
N ALA A 168 1.51 18.57 80.68
CA ALA A 168 2.90 18.36 80.29
C ALA A 168 3.63 19.64 79.83
N GLN A 169 2.89 20.68 79.40
CA GLN A 169 3.49 21.95 78.97
C GLN A 169 3.93 22.84 80.15
N PHE A 170 3.38 22.65 81.35
CA PHE A 170 3.66 23.52 82.51
C PHE A 170 5.05 23.31 83.13
N PHE A 171 5.66 22.14 82.93
CA PHE A 171 6.94 21.78 83.56
C PHE A 171 8.17 22.03 82.67
N ASN A 172 7.98 22.43 81.42
CA ASN A 172 9.09 22.56 80.46
C ASN A 172 9.64 23.99 80.32
N ASP A 173 8.95 25.00 80.88
CA ASP A 173 9.36 26.41 80.79
C ASP A 173 10.27 26.89 81.93
N SER A 174 10.50 26.07 82.98
CA SER A 174 11.24 26.51 84.17
C SER A 174 12.71 26.09 84.25
N SER A 175 13.32 25.61 83.16
CA SER A 175 14.72 25.16 83.14
C SER A 175 15.64 25.92 82.17
N ILE A 176 15.23 27.10 81.70
CA ILE A 176 16.07 28.01 80.89
C ILE A 176 16.57 29.15 81.79
N PHE A 177 17.61 28.90 82.58
CA PHE A 177 18.56 29.92 83.05
C PHE A 177 19.80 29.24 83.63
N ASP A 178 20.87 29.13 82.84
CA ASP A 178 22.24 29.46 83.26
C ASP A 178 23.28 29.27 82.12
N ASN A 179 23.65 30.42 81.54
CA ASN A 179 24.99 30.94 81.29
C ASN A 179 26.18 30.03 80.83
N HIS A 180 26.67 30.45 79.65
CA HIS A 180 28.06 30.75 79.28
C HIS A 180 29.12 29.65 78.99
N ALA A 181 29.53 29.69 77.71
CA ALA A 181 30.90 29.79 77.17
C ALA A 181 31.67 28.52 76.76
N VAL A 182 32.22 28.62 75.54
CA VAL A 182 33.56 28.19 75.03
C VAL A 182 33.48 27.41 73.70
N GLU A 183 33.99 28.05 72.63
CA GLU A 183 34.44 27.54 71.31
C GLU A 183 35.71 26.65 71.51
N PRO A 184 36.20 25.75 70.61
CA PRO A 184 36.08 25.90 69.16
C PRO A 184 36.08 24.64 68.24
N ASP A 185 35.90 24.96 66.95
CA ASP A 185 36.36 24.31 65.71
C ASP A 185 35.98 22.85 65.38
N SER A 186 35.30 22.67 64.24
CA SER A 186 35.94 22.21 62.99
C SER A 186 34.95 21.61 61.96
N SER A 187 35.21 21.95 60.69
CA SER A 187 34.83 21.27 59.44
C SER A 187 33.34 21.19 59.06
N THR A 188 32.83 22.05 58.17
CA THR A 188 33.00 22.07 56.69
C THR A 188 32.00 21.15 55.97
N THR A 189 30.87 21.77 55.63
CA THR A 189 30.16 21.78 54.33
C THR A 189 29.94 20.49 53.53
N ALA A 190 28.66 20.23 53.25
CA ALA A 190 28.20 19.94 51.89
C ALA A 190 26.79 20.51 51.67
N PHE A 191 26.74 21.78 51.26
CA PHE A 191 25.59 22.44 50.63
C PHE A 191 25.49 21.89 49.19
N ASN A 192 24.33 21.35 48.79
CA ASN A 192 23.32 22.05 47.99
C ASN A 192 23.65 22.08 46.47
N HIS A 193 22.82 21.45 45.63
CA HIS A 193 21.83 22.20 44.84
C HIS A 193 21.00 21.27 43.94
N ASN A 194 19.69 21.39 44.12
CA ASN A 194 18.68 21.12 43.12
C ASN A 194 18.45 22.43 42.33
N CYS A 195 18.43 22.40 40.98
CA CYS A 195 17.66 23.36 40.16
C CYS A 195 17.67 23.00 38.65
N GLN A 196 16.59 22.35 38.24
CA GLN A 196 15.70 22.65 37.12
C GLN A 196 16.01 23.73 36.04
N HIS A 197 15.59 23.34 34.82
CA HIS A 197 14.99 24.11 33.70
C HIS A 197 15.88 25.01 32.81
N HIS A 198 15.91 24.76 31.48
CA HIS A 198 14.99 25.35 30.47
C HIS A 198 15.61 25.50 29.04
N LEU A 199 14.80 25.18 28.01
CA LEU A 199 14.68 25.73 26.64
C LEU A 199 15.63 25.39 25.46
N LEU A 200 14.98 24.76 24.47
CA LEU A 200 14.79 25.13 23.04
C LEU A 200 15.98 25.30 22.05
N GLN A 201 15.90 24.43 21.05
CA GLN A 201 15.97 24.64 19.58
C GLN A 201 17.32 24.66 18.83
N PRO A 202 17.29 24.29 17.51
CA PRO A 202 18.40 23.64 16.83
C PRO A 202 19.16 24.55 15.84
N ARG A 203 20.45 24.22 15.66
CA ARG A 203 21.35 24.59 14.56
C ARG A 203 22.04 23.27 14.15
N SER A 204 22.35 22.94 12.90
CA SER A 204 22.68 23.72 11.72
C SER A 204 22.86 22.78 10.52
N ARG A 205 22.74 23.35 9.31
CA ARG A 205 23.21 22.87 8.00
C ARG A 205 24.54 22.10 8.01
N LEU A 206 24.67 21.16 7.07
CA LEU A 206 25.79 20.84 6.15
C LEU A 206 25.45 19.46 5.57
N GLN A 207 25.51 19.15 4.28
CA GLN A 207 26.12 19.75 3.09
C GLN A 207 25.52 19.02 1.89
#